data_AF-A0A1Z8QE21-F1
#
_entry.id   AF-A0A1Z8QE21-F1
#
_cell.length_a   1.000
_cell.length_b   1.000
_cell.length_c   1.000
_cell.angle_alpha   90.00
_cell.angle_beta   90.00
_cell.angle_gamma   90.00
#
_symmetry.space_group_name_H-M   'P 1'
#
loop_
_entity.id
_entity.type
_entity.pdbx_description
1 polymer ?
#
loop_
_entity_poly.entity_id
_entity_poly.type
_entity_poly.pdbx_seq_one_letter_code
_entity_poly.pdbx_strand_id
1 'polypeptide(L)'
;MTVRTPLVYNGSQLQEMKASDLANIYKVAAYYYGQSPAVTLTVAGSGGNLTSMNDTRLQAGAVSTSSGGYPSEGTTAEPSTVTTSYQRITQTVGTANITTSDTGKTFPIYWTGTQVRAMTQQDFIDTFVQPTIDVMALGSTTSAQGGTYFISTSSSVAGATLVSATPVFTDTRADTSLYTADQIGEALDQPQTITNYYLLKIDGEIGTGGSYNPPIFLDASNNLKQYSTADIGALLQEYVKNAVVNTAGYRLRYNIDGSGTLRGSAMVNTVLTGGSGNYQTRLVGSNDYRAQEFPDGTPATANTYSFKIAKS
;
A
#
# COMPACT_ATOMS: atom_id res chain seq x y z
N MET A 1 -0.16 -20.32 27.48
CA MET A 1 0.41 -19.82 26.21
C MET A 1 1.41 -18.75 26.57
N THR A 2 2.66 -18.90 26.14
CA THR A 2 3.79 -18.09 26.66
C THR A 2 4.77 -17.86 25.53
N VAL A 3 5.20 -16.62 25.35
CA VAL A 3 6.38 -16.31 24.54
C VAL A 3 7.58 -17.04 25.15
N ARG A 4 8.32 -17.76 24.31
CA ARG A 4 9.52 -18.52 24.71
C ARG A 4 10.76 -17.87 24.13
N THR A 5 11.90 -18.07 24.79
CA THR A 5 13.20 -17.71 24.23
C THR A 5 13.84 -18.97 23.65
N PRO A 6 13.92 -19.12 22.32
CA PRO A 6 14.48 -20.32 21.71
C PRO A 6 15.97 -20.46 22.03
N LEU A 7 16.51 -21.66 21.89
CA LEU A 7 17.94 -21.90 21.91
C LEU A 7 18.55 -21.82 20.51
N VAL A 8 19.74 -21.24 20.43
CA VAL A 8 20.62 -21.20 19.26
C VAL A 8 22.00 -21.73 19.62
N TYR A 9 22.76 -22.21 18.63
CA TYR A 9 24.17 -22.53 18.80
C TYR A 9 25.00 -21.32 18.40
N ASN A 10 25.94 -20.88 19.24
CA ASN A 10 26.75 -19.68 18.99
C ASN A 10 28.14 -19.97 18.43
N GLY A 11 28.41 -21.22 18.04
CA GLY A 11 29.74 -21.68 17.63
C GLY A 11 30.53 -22.36 18.74
N SER A 12 30.10 -22.26 20.01
CA SER A 12 30.77 -22.91 21.15
C SER A 12 29.80 -23.61 22.11
N GLN A 13 28.63 -23.03 22.36
CA GLN A 13 27.62 -23.59 23.27
C GLN A 13 26.20 -23.22 22.80
N LEU A 14 25.22 -23.91 23.39
CA LEU A 14 23.83 -23.47 23.31
C LEU A 14 23.65 -22.20 24.14
N GLN A 15 22.89 -21.26 23.61
CA GLN A 15 22.49 -20.06 24.31
C GLN A 15 21.05 -19.70 23.95
N GLU A 16 20.39 -18.95 24.81
CA GLU A 16 19.10 -18.33 24.50
C GLU A 16 19.27 -17.25 23.42
N MET A 17 18.30 -17.13 22.52
CA MET A 17 18.26 -16.08 21.51
C MET A 17 18.18 -14.70 22.16
N LYS A 18 18.92 -13.75 21.58
CA LYS A 18 18.82 -12.33 21.92
C LYS A 18 17.63 -11.71 21.19
N ALA A 19 17.19 -10.54 21.66
CA ALA A 19 16.15 -9.77 20.98
C ALA A 19 16.51 -9.43 19.52
N SER A 20 17.79 -9.22 19.21
CA SER A 20 18.28 -9.02 17.84
C SER A 20 18.09 -10.24 16.96
N ASP A 21 18.25 -11.44 17.53
CA ASP A 21 18.12 -12.68 16.78
C ASP A 21 16.64 -12.95 16.45
N LEU A 22 15.74 -12.66 17.40
CA LEU A 22 14.29 -12.71 17.16
C LEU A 22 13.85 -11.70 16.11
N ALA A 23 14.34 -10.46 16.17
CA ALA A 23 14.05 -9.44 15.16
C ALA A 23 14.50 -9.87 13.75
N ASN A 24 15.63 -10.59 13.65
CA ASN A 24 16.08 -11.16 12.38
C ASN A 24 15.18 -12.33 11.92
N ILE A 25 14.68 -13.17 12.83
CA ILE A 25 13.67 -14.19 12.49
C ILE A 25 12.40 -13.54 11.93
N TYR A 26 11.94 -12.44 12.51
CA TYR A 26 10.73 -11.76 12.01
C TYR A 26 10.93 -11.24 10.57
N LYS A 27 12.13 -10.75 10.24
CA LYS A 27 12.48 -10.38 8.86
C LYS A 27 12.49 -11.59 7.92
N VAL A 28 13.04 -12.72 8.37
CA VAL A 28 13.01 -13.98 7.60
C VAL A 28 11.57 -14.42 7.37
N ALA A 29 10.73 -14.41 8.40
CA ALA A 29 9.31 -14.75 8.29
C ALA A 29 8.58 -13.83 7.29
N ALA A 30 8.81 -12.51 7.37
CA ALA A 30 8.25 -11.53 6.43
C ALA A 30 8.76 -11.74 4.99
N TYR A 31 10.05 -12.05 4.81
CA TYR A 31 10.61 -12.41 3.50
C TYR A 31 9.91 -13.62 2.91
N TYR A 32 9.87 -14.74 3.65
CA TYR A 32 9.23 -15.96 3.14
C TYR A 32 7.74 -15.75 2.89
N TYR A 33 7.02 -15.04 3.77
CA TYR A 33 5.64 -14.62 3.50
C TYR A 33 5.54 -13.82 2.19
N GLY A 34 6.43 -12.84 1.98
CA GLY A 34 6.47 -12.00 0.81
C GLY A 34 6.68 -12.74 -0.51
N GLN A 35 7.31 -13.92 -0.50
CA GLN A 35 7.44 -14.76 -1.70
C GLN A 35 6.11 -15.42 -2.13
N SER A 36 5.20 -15.68 -1.18
CA SER A 36 3.89 -16.29 -1.46
C SER A 36 2.82 -15.77 -0.49
N PRO A 37 2.47 -14.47 -0.55
CA PRO A 37 1.56 -13.85 0.41
C PRO A 37 0.15 -14.39 0.23
N ALA A 38 -0.58 -14.54 1.34
CA ALA A 38 -1.99 -14.94 1.32
C ALA A 38 -2.95 -13.75 1.10
N VAL A 39 -2.48 -12.51 1.29
CA VAL A 39 -3.24 -11.29 1.00
C VAL A 39 -2.49 -10.55 -0.08
N THR A 40 -3.06 -10.50 -1.28
CA THR A 40 -2.45 -9.88 -2.46
C THR A 40 -3.25 -8.69 -2.93
N LEU A 41 -2.55 -7.66 -3.41
CA LEU A 41 -3.15 -6.52 -4.09
C LEU A 41 -2.74 -6.51 -5.56
N THR A 42 -3.71 -6.24 -6.43
CA THR A 42 -3.50 -5.96 -7.85
C THR A 42 -4.08 -4.59 -8.22
N VAL A 43 -3.62 -4.05 -9.35
CA VAL A 43 -4.09 -2.77 -9.88
C VAL A 43 -4.65 -2.98 -11.30
N ALA A 44 -5.89 -2.55 -11.52
CA ALA A 44 -6.57 -2.54 -12.81
C ALA A 44 -6.97 -1.11 -13.22
N GLY A 45 -7.45 -0.93 -14.46
CA GLY A 45 -7.94 0.38 -14.92
C GLY A 45 -9.16 0.90 -14.16
N SER A 46 -10.02 -0.02 -13.70
CA SER A 46 -11.23 0.22 -12.89
C SER A 46 -11.75 -1.11 -12.30
N GLY A 47 -12.76 -1.06 -11.43
CA GLY A 47 -13.47 -2.25 -10.92
C GLY A 47 -12.76 -2.97 -9.77
N GLY A 48 -11.90 -2.29 -9.04
CA GLY A 48 -11.30 -2.77 -7.80
C GLY A 48 -12.32 -3.01 -6.68
N ASN A 49 -11.89 -3.53 -5.54
CA ASN A 49 -12.78 -3.80 -4.41
C ASN A 49 -12.46 -2.99 -3.14
N LEU A 50 -11.42 -2.16 -3.18
CA LEU A 50 -11.25 -1.11 -2.18
C LEU A 50 -12.13 0.10 -2.51
N THR A 51 -12.44 0.92 -1.51
CA THR A 51 -13.23 2.14 -1.66
C THR A 51 -12.69 3.02 -2.79
N SER A 52 -13.59 3.59 -3.59
CA SER A 52 -13.23 4.49 -4.68
C SER A 52 -12.74 5.85 -4.16
N MET A 53 -11.78 6.44 -4.86
CA MET A 53 -11.25 7.78 -4.60
C MET A 53 -11.64 8.71 -5.75
N ASN A 54 -12.10 9.92 -5.46
CA ASN A 54 -12.52 10.87 -6.48
C ASN A 54 -11.44 11.92 -6.72
N ASP A 55 -11.07 12.10 -7.98
CA ASP A 55 -10.33 13.24 -8.49
C ASP A 55 -11.31 14.27 -9.06
N THR A 56 -11.10 15.55 -8.79
CA THR A 56 -12.03 16.62 -9.19
C THR A 56 -11.28 17.80 -9.75
N ARG A 57 -11.69 18.25 -10.94
CA ARG A 57 -11.13 19.43 -11.59
C ARG A 57 -12.21 20.32 -12.17
N LEU A 58 -11.88 21.57 -12.45
CA LEU A 58 -12.74 22.47 -13.20
C LEU A 58 -12.52 22.29 -14.71
N GLN A 59 -13.58 22.50 -15.48
CA GLN A 59 -13.56 22.64 -16.94
C GLN A 59 -14.23 23.97 -17.32
N ALA A 60 -13.89 24.53 -18.48
CA ALA A 60 -14.48 25.77 -18.96
C ALA A 60 -16.00 25.67 -19.15
N GLY A 61 -16.65 26.83 -19.05
CA GLY A 61 -18.06 26.95 -19.42
C GLY A 61 -18.27 26.86 -20.92
N ALA A 62 -19.51 26.62 -21.34
CA ALA A 62 -19.87 26.57 -22.76
C ALA A 62 -19.66 27.94 -23.44
N VAL A 63 -19.15 27.94 -24.66
CA VAL A 63 -19.03 29.15 -25.47
C VAL A 63 -20.40 29.76 -25.75
N SER A 64 -20.51 31.07 -25.56
CA SER A 64 -21.68 31.87 -25.97
C SER A 64 -21.33 32.68 -27.21
N THR A 65 -22.28 32.81 -28.14
CA THR A 65 -22.10 33.55 -29.39
C THR A 65 -23.21 34.56 -29.62
N SER A 66 -22.90 35.66 -30.31
CA SER A 66 -23.85 36.71 -30.66
C SER A 66 -23.41 37.44 -31.93
N SER A 67 -24.37 37.99 -32.67
CA SER A 67 -24.14 38.75 -33.89
C SER A 67 -24.07 40.26 -33.68
N GLY A 68 -24.49 40.77 -32.51
CA GLY A 68 -24.60 42.20 -32.22
C GLY A 68 -23.61 42.74 -31.19
N GLY A 69 -22.73 41.90 -30.64
CA GLY A 69 -21.77 42.26 -29.59
C GLY A 69 -21.44 41.08 -28.69
N TYR A 70 -20.43 41.20 -27.84
CA TYR A 70 -20.02 40.11 -26.92
C TYR A 70 -21.13 39.78 -25.92
N PRO A 71 -21.48 38.49 -25.74
CA PRO A 71 -22.34 38.05 -24.63
C PRO A 71 -21.73 38.50 -23.29
N SER A 72 -22.52 39.06 -22.38
CA SER A 72 -22.04 39.51 -21.08
C SER A 72 -21.65 38.36 -20.16
N GLU A 73 -20.73 38.60 -19.22
CA GLU A 73 -20.31 37.62 -18.20
C GLU A 73 -21.49 36.97 -17.47
N GLY A 74 -22.46 37.75 -16.95
CA GLY A 74 -23.64 37.17 -16.30
C GLY A 74 -24.59 36.35 -17.20
N THR A 75 -24.29 36.22 -18.50
CA THR A 75 -25.03 35.39 -19.46
C THR A 75 -24.19 34.24 -20.03
N THR A 76 -22.88 34.21 -19.77
CA THR A 76 -22.01 33.08 -20.12
C THR A 76 -22.20 31.95 -19.11
N ALA A 77 -21.84 30.73 -19.54
CA ALA A 77 -21.85 29.60 -18.63
C ALA A 77 -20.58 29.63 -17.77
N GLU A 78 -20.74 29.44 -16.47
CA GLU A 78 -19.66 29.34 -15.49
C GLU A 78 -18.83 28.05 -15.68
N PRO A 79 -17.56 28.01 -15.22
CA PRO A 79 -16.80 26.77 -15.10
C PRO A 79 -17.55 25.72 -14.29
N SER A 80 -17.45 24.45 -14.71
CA SER A 80 -18.12 23.34 -14.04
C SER A 80 -17.12 22.29 -13.55
N THR A 81 -17.55 21.44 -12.61
CA THR A 81 -16.68 20.39 -12.05
C THR A 81 -16.79 19.09 -12.85
N VAL A 82 -15.64 18.50 -13.17
CA VAL A 82 -15.50 17.14 -13.68
C VAL A 82 -14.95 16.26 -12.55
N THR A 83 -15.61 15.14 -12.30
CA THR A 83 -15.20 14.16 -11.28
C THR A 83 -14.84 12.84 -11.93
N THR A 84 -13.63 12.34 -11.66
CA THR A 84 -13.17 11.01 -12.09
C THR A 84 -13.02 10.11 -10.87
N SER A 85 -13.73 8.98 -10.86
CA SER A 85 -13.67 8.01 -9.77
C SER A 85 -12.65 6.90 -10.05
N TYR A 86 -11.70 6.72 -9.13
CA TYR A 86 -10.65 5.72 -9.16
C TYR A 86 -10.99 4.59 -8.19
N GLN A 87 -11.35 3.43 -8.73
CA GLN A 87 -11.50 2.19 -7.97
C GLN A 87 -10.60 1.14 -8.64
N ARG A 88 -9.29 1.21 -8.37
CA ARG A 88 -8.28 0.48 -9.13
C ARG A 88 -7.61 -0.67 -8.38
N ILE A 89 -7.72 -0.69 -7.05
CA ILE A 89 -7.04 -1.68 -6.21
C ILE A 89 -8.00 -2.83 -5.89
N THR A 90 -7.57 -4.05 -6.18
CA THR A 90 -8.26 -5.28 -5.77
C THR A 90 -7.44 -6.01 -4.73
N GLN A 91 -8.03 -6.24 -3.56
CA GLN A 91 -7.52 -7.15 -2.56
C GLN A 91 -8.10 -8.55 -2.76
N THR A 92 -7.22 -9.54 -2.84
CA THR A 92 -7.59 -10.96 -2.79
C THR A 92 -7.04 -11.57 -1.52
N VAL A 93 -7.89 -12.28 -0.79
CA VAL A 93 -7.51 -13.09 0.38
C VAL A 93 -7.61 -14.55 -0.03
N GLY A 94 -6.46 -15.22 -0.14
CA GLY A 94 -6.39 -16.63 -0.44
C GLY A 94 -6.70 -17.51 0.78
N THR A 95 -6.82 -18.81 0.53
CA THR A 95 -6.92 -19.82 1.59
C THR A 95 -5.53 -20.18 2.11
N ALA A 96 -5.38 -20.35 3.42
CA ALA A 96 -4.15 -20.79 4.04
C ALA A 96 -4.45 -21.77 5.17
N ASN A 97 -3.97 -23.01 5.05
CA ASN A 97 -4.17 -24.08 6.01
C ASN A 97 -2.82 -24.52 6.58
N ILE A 98 -2.81 -24.89 7.87
CA ILE A 98 -1.68 -25.57 8.48
C ILE A 98 -1.79 -27.06 8.15
N THR A 99 -0.75 -27.57 7.53
CA THR A 99 -0.50 -28.97 7.16
C THR A 99 0.59 -29.59 8.02
N THR A 100 1.49 -28.78 8.59
CA THR A 100 2.53 -29.25 9.51
C THR A 100 1.94 -29.67 10.86
N SER A 101 2.14 -30.93 11.22
CA SER A 101 1.67 -31.50 12.50
C SER A 101 2.71 -31.34 13.62
N ASP A 102 2.25 -31.08 14.83
CA ASP A 102 3.09 -31.07 16.03
C ASP A 102 3.40 -32.51 16.48
N THR A 103 4.65 -32.93 16.28
CA THR A 103 5.15 -34.25 16.70
C THR A 103 5.76 -34.22 18.11
N GLY A 104 5.68 -33.07 18.80
CA GLY A 104 6.43 -32.79 20.03
C GLY A 104 7.91 -32.51 19.78
N LYS A 105 8.36 -32.47 18.52
CA LYS A 105 9.74 -32.14 18.10
C LYS A 105 9.80 -31.23 16.87
N THR A 106 8.63 -30.88 16.31
CA THR A 106 8.51 -30.14 15.05
C THR A 106 9.03 -28.71 15.15
N PHE A 107 8.91 -28.09 16.32
CA PHE A 107 9.22 -26.68 16.56
C PHE A 107 10.54 -26.49 17.31
N PRO A 108 11.11 -25.27 17.31
CA PRO A 108 12.30 -24.92 18.07
C PRO A 108 12.25 -25.36 19.54
N ILE A 109 13.41 -25.59 20.12
CA ILE A 109 13.54 -25.86 21.56
C ILE A 109 13.82 -24.58 22.36
N TYR A 110 13.50 -24.62 23.64
CA TYR A 110 13.83 -23.61 24.64
C TYR A 110 14.31 -24.26 25.94
N TRP A 111 14.95 -23.47 26.80
CA TRP A 111 15.34 -23.88 28.15
C TRP A 111 14.24 -23.56 29.16
N THR A 112 13.84 -24.52 29.99
CA THR A 112 12.80 -24.31 31.02
C THR A 112 13.35 -23.78 32.34
N GLY A 113 14.67 -23.56 32.45
CA GLY A 113 15.37 -23.38 33.73
C GLY A 113 16.00 -24.67 34.26
N THR A 114 15.52 -25.84 33.82
CA THR A 114 15.94 -27.15 34.31
C THR A 114 16.15 -28.20 33.22
N GLN A 115 15.43 -28.10 32.11
CA GLN A 115 15.55 -29.02 30.98
C GLN A 115 15.33 -28.31 29.64
N VAL A 116 15.84 -28.92 28.58
CA VAL A 116 15.57 -28.51 27.20
C VAL A 116 14.23 -29.12 26.77
N ARG A 117 13.35 -28.30 26.17
CA ARG A 117 12.04 -28.75 25.72
C ARG A 117 11.72 -28.17 24.34
N ALA A 118 11.10 -28.97 23.48
CA ALA A 118 10.49 -28.46 22.25
C ALA A 118 9.31 -27.53 22.58
N MET A 119 9.18 -26.46 21.80
CA MET A 119 7.99 -25.62 21.78
C MET A 119 6.78 -26.45 21.34
N THR A 120 5.62 -26.16 21.93
CA THR A 120 4.35 -26.56 21.33
C THR A 120 4.07 -25.70 20.11
N GLN A 121 3.15 -26.14 19.24
CA GLN A 121 2.64 -25.32 18.14
C GLN A 121 2.21 -23.91 18.61
N GLN A 122 1.60 -23.81 19.78
CA GLN A 122 1.13 -22.54 20.29
C GLN A 122 2.26 -21.66 20.82
N ASP A 123 3.27 -22.24 21.48
CA ASP A 123 4.47 -21.49 21.86
C ASP A 123 5.16 -20.91 20.60
N PHE A 124 5.18 -21.65 19.48
CA PHE A 124 5.73 -21.18 18.20
C PHE A 124 4.92 -20.00 17.62
N ILE A 125 3.59 -20.10 17.66
CA ILE A 125 2.69 -19.03 17.21
C ILE A 125 2.93 -17.75 18.01
N ASP A 126 2.95 -17.85 19.34
CA ASP A 126 3.10 -16.71 20.23
C ASP A 126 4.50 -16.08 20.13
N THR A 127 5.53 -16.89 19.92
CA THR A 127 6.94 -16.44 19.91
C THR A 127 7.35 -15.80 18.58
N PHE A 128 6.85 -16.32 17.45
CA PHE A 128 7.33 -15.94 16.13
C PHE A 128 6.25 -15.37 15.23
N VAL A 129 5.11 -16.04 15.13
CA VAL A 129 4.10 -15.75 14.11
C VAL A 129 3.40 -14.43 14.41
N GLN A 130 2.88 -14.29 15.62
CA GLN A 130 2.16 -13.09 16.05
C GLN A 130 3.06 -11.84 16.05
N PRO A 131 4.28 -11.86 16.64
CA PRO A 131 5.19 -10.72 16.57
C PRO A 131 5.62 -10.36 15.14
N THR A 132 5.77 -11.33 14.24
CA THR A 132 6.04 -11.04 12.82
C THR A 132 4.92 -10.22 12.21
N ILE A 133 3.67 -10.61 12.44
CA ILE A 133 2.50 -9.90 11.92
C ILE A 133 2.37 -8.50 12.53
N ASP A 134 2.69 -8.35 13.82
CA ASP A 134 2.74 -7.05 14.48
C ASP A 134 3.72 -6.11 13.78
N VAL A 135 4.94 -6.59 13.50
CA VAL A 135 5.96 -5.84 12.78
C VAL A 135 5.52 -5.52 11.34
N MET A 136 4.90 -6.47 10.65
CA MET A 136 4.41 -6.28 9.27
C MET A 136 3.31 -5.21 9.16
N ALA A 137 2.50 -5.04 10.20
CA ALA A 137 1.38 -4.09 10.25
C ALA A 137 1.79 -2.65 10.64
N LEU A 138 3.07 -2.42 10.99
CA LEU A 138 3.59 -1.09 11.27
C LEU A 138 3.62 -0.20 10.01
N GLY A 139 3.74 1.12 10.21
CA GLY A 139 3.74 2.12 9.14
C GLY A 139 5.07 2.23 8.38
N SER A 140 6.10 1.52 8.84
CA SER A 140 7.42 1.49 8.21
C SER A 140 7.39 0.78 6.85
N THR A 141 8.31 1.15 5.97
CA THR A 141 8.45 0.55 4.63
C THR A 141 9.79 -0.16 4.45
N THR A 142 10.27 -0.82 5.51
CA THR A 142 11.56 -1.54 5.51
C THR A 142 11.36 -3.02 5.16
N SER A 143 12.45 -3.77 4.94
CA SER A 143 12.38 -5.22 4.67
C SER A 143 11.71 -6.04 5.79
N ALA A 144 11.59 -5.50 7.01
CA ALA A 144 10.81 -6.12 8.09
C ALA A 144 9.29 -6.16 7.80
N GLN A 145 8.80 -5.33 6.88
CA GLN A 145 7.43 -5.34 6.37
C GLN A 145 7.32 -6.07 5.01
N GLY A 146 8.29 -6.92 4.67
CA GLY A 146 8.31 -7.68 3.42
C GLY A 146 6.97 -8.34 3.08
N GLY A 147 6.55 -8.24 1.83
CA GLY A 147 5.28 -8.81 1.35
C GLY A 147 4.05 -7.94 1.54
N THR A 148 4.16 -6.80 2.23
CA THR A 148 3.05 -5.85 2.42
C THR A 148 3.14 -4.66 1.45
N TYR A 149 2.08 -3.85 1.35
CA TYR A 149 1.96 -2.82 0.32
C TYR A 149 1.99 -1.39 0.89
N PHE A 150 2.34 -0.42 0.06
CA PHE A 150 2.29 1.02 0.38
C PHE A 150 2.13 1.88 -0.88
N ILE A 151 1.76 3.15 -0.68
CA ILE A 151 1.63 4.14 -1.75
C ILE A 151 2.88 5.02 -1.86
N SER A 152 3.33 5.28 -3.08
CA SER A 152 4.40 6.24 -3.38
C SER A 152 4.03 7.12 -4.57
N THR A 153 4.58 8.33 -4.61
CA THR A 153 4.53 9.18 -5.80
C THR A 153 5.58 8.79 -6.85
N SER A 154 6.57 7.97 -6.48
CA SER A 154 7.55 7.38 -7.40
C SER A 154 7.12 5.97 -7.82
N SER A 155 7.28 5.66 -9.11
CA SER A 155 7.12 4.30 -9.65
C SER A 155 8.34 3.40 -9.42
N SER A 156 9.43 3.94 -8.86
CA SER A 156 10.64 3.20 -8.50
C SER A 156 11.12 3.59 -7.10
N VAL A 157 11.12 2.64 -6.18
CA VAL A 157 11.55 2.82 -4.78
C VAL A 157 12.47 1.65 -4.42
N ALA A 158 13.64 1.95 -3.86
CA ALA A 158 14.57 0.90 -3.44
C ALA A 158 13.95 -0.01 -2.35
N GLY A 159 14.13 -1.33 -2.49
CA GLY A 159 13.53 -2.32 -1.57
C GLY A 159 12.03 -2.51 -1.77
N ALA A 160 11.48 -2.11 -2.91
CA ALA A 160 10.10 -2.35 -3.26
C ALA A 160 9.92 -2.65 -4.76
N THR A 161 8.96 -3.51 -5.05
CA THR A 161 8.53 -3.85 -6.40
C THR A 161 7.26 -3.09 -6.76
N LEU A 162 7.25 -2.41 -7.91
CA LEU A 162 6.05 -1.76 -8.45
C LEU A 162 4.99 -2.81 -8.79
N VAL A 163 3.75 -2.63 -8.32
CA VAL A 163 2.65 -3.56 -8.63
C VAL A 163 2.13 -3.35 -10.05
N SER A 164 2.03 -2.08 -10.49
CA SER A 164 1.59 -1.71 -11.83
C SER A 164 2.12 -0.33 -12.20
N ALA A 165 2.42 -0.14 -13.49
CA ALA A 165 2.71 1.18 -14.05
C ALA A 165 1.45 2.08 -14.15
N THR A 166 0.26 1.52 -13.98
CA THR A 166 -0.98 2.31 -13.87
C THR A 166 -1.07 2.91 -12.47
N PRO A 167 -1.15 4.25 -12.32
CA PRO A 167 -1.38 4.88 -11.02
C PRO A 167 -2.70 4.40 -10.41
N VAL A 168 -2.73 4.19 -9.09
CA VAL A 168 -3.98 3.90 -8.37
C VAL A 168 -4.83 5.14 -8.18
N PHE A 169 -4.19 6.31 -8.17
CA PHE A 169 -4.82 7.62 -8.13
C PHE A 169 -3.95 8.61 -8.91
N THR A 170 -4.59 9.52 -9.64
CA THR A 170 -3.93 10.62 -10.34
C THR A 170 -4.66 11.89 -9.96
N ASP A 171 -3.94 12.82 -9.35
CA ASP A 171 -4.42 14.18 -9.10
C ASP A 171 -4.35 14.97 -10.41
N THR A 172 -5.50 15.44 -10.90
CA THR A 172 -5.57 16.29 -12.10
C THR A 172 -6.19 17.63 -11.77
N ARG A 173 -5.76 18.65 -12.51
CA ARG A 173 -6.30 20.00 -12.37
C ARG A 173 -6.49 20.62 -13.75
N ALA A 174 -7.38 21.60 -13.85
CA ALA A 174 -7.48 22.42 -15.06
C ALA A 174 -6.11 23.02 -15.41
N ASP A 175 -5.71 22.93 -16.67
CA ASP A 175 -4.53 23.62 -17.19
C ASP A 175 -4.94 25.00 -17.71
N THR A 176 -4.82 26.01 -16.84
CA THR A 176 -5.19 27.38 -17.17
C THR A 176 -4.31 28.01 -18.24
N SER A 177 -3.17 27.41 -18.57
CA SER A 177 -2.28 27.91 -19.63
C SER A 177 -2.76 27.54 -21.04
N LEU A 178 -3.65 26.55 -21.15
CA LEU A 178 -4.19 26.11 -22.43
C LEU A 178 -5.46 26.87 -22.82
N TYR A 179 -6.24 27.35 -21.84
CA TYR A 179 -7.41 28.17 -22.14
C TYR A 179 -6.98 29.56 -22.62
N THR A 180 -7.29 29.89 -23.87
CA THR A 180 -6.88 31.18 -24.46
C THR A 180 -8.04 31.88 -25.15
N ALA A 181 -8.08 33.21 -25.04
CA ALA A 181 -9.09 34.02 -25.71
C ALA A 181 -9.12 33.77 -27.23
N ASP A 182 -7.95 33.59 -27.85
CA ASP A 182 -7.82 33.32 -29.29
C ASP A 182 -8.39 31.96 -29.72
N GLN A 183 -8.58 31.03 -28.78
CA GLN A 183 -9.07 29.68 -29.04
C GLN A 183 -10.49 29.43 -28.49
N ILE A 184 -11.23 30.48 -28.09
CA ILE A 184 -12.62 30.35 -27.62
C ILE A 184 -13.46 29.44 -28.54
N GLY A 185 -14.07 28.42 -27.92
CA GLY A 185 -14.68 27.26 -28.58
C GLY A 185 -13.80 26.00 -28.60
N GLU A 186 -12.68 26.00 -27.88
CA GLU A 186 -11.81 24.85 -27.64
C GLU A 186 -12.47 23.79 -26.73
N ALA A 187 -11.76 22.67 -26.50
CA ALA A 187 -12.22 21.63 -25.59
C ALA A 187 -12.46 22.22 -24.18
N LEU A 188 -13.63 21.91 -23.60
CA LEU A 188 -14.00 22.43 -22.29
C LEU A 188 -13.11 21.88 -21.18
N ASP A 189 -12.77 20.59 -21.25
CA ASP A 189 -11.96 19.90 -20.26
C ASP A 189 -10.52 19.76 -20.75
N GLN A 190 -9.63 20.61 -20.22
CA GLN A 190 -8.20 20.58 -20.48
C GLN A 190 -7.42 20.32 -19.18
N PRO A 191 -7.18 19.05 -18.81
CA PRO A 191 -6.48 18.72 -17.58
C PRO A 191 -4.96 18.66 -17.74
N GLN A 192 -4.25 19.05 -16.69
CA GLN A 192 -2.86 18.66 -16.43
C GLN A 192 -2.79 17.66 -15.28
N THR A 193 -1.80 16.76 -15.33
CA THR A 193 -1.48 15.87 -14.22
C THR A 193 -0.61 16.60 -13.22
N ILE A 194 -1.03 16.62 -11.94
CA ILE A 194 -0.26 17.21 -10.85
C ILE A 194 0.62 16.16 -10.18
N THR A 195 0.04 15.00 -9.84
CA THR A 195 0.78 13.92 -9.18
C THR A 195 0.13 12.57 -9.47
N ASN A 196 0.97 11.58 -9.75
CA ASN A 196 0.56 10.18 -9.84
C ASN A 196 0.94 9.44 -8.56
N TYR A 197 0.07 8.54 -8.12
CA TYR A 197 0.29 7.69 -6.96
C TYR A 197 0.26 6.22 -7.36
N TYR A 198 1.28 5.49 -6.97
CA TYR A 198 1.52 4.10 -7.35
C TYR A 198 1.44 3.18 -6.14
N LEU A 199 0.97 1.97 -6.37
CA LEU A 199 1.02 0.89 -5.38
C LEU A 199 2.32 0.10 -5.54
N LEU A 200 3.05 -0.04 -4.45
CA LEU A 200 4.27 -0.84 -4.39
C LEU A 200 4.13 -1.93 -3.34
N LYS A 201 4.80 -3.05 -3.58
CA LYS A 201 4.98 -4.14 -2.64
C LYS A 201 6.38 -4.06 -2.05
N ILE A 202 6.50 -4.11 -0.73
CA ILE A 202 7.80 -4.10 -0.05
C ILE A 202 8.48 -5.44 -0.29
N ASP A 203 9.75 -5.39 -0.69
CA ASP A 203 10.59 -6.56 -0.83
C ASP A 203 11.12 -6.96 0.54
N GLY A 204 10.95 -8.23 0.89
CA GLY A 204 11.62 -8.77 2.06
C GLY A 204 13.10 -8.98 1.79
N GLU A 205 13.90 -9.12 2.84
CA GLU A 205 15.30 -9.46 2.72
C GLU A 205 15.68 -10.46 3.82
N ILE A 206 16.50 -11.45 3.44
CA ILE A 206 17.29 -12.24 4.39
C ILE A 206 18.69 -11.64 4.35
N GLY A 207 19.15 -11.07 5.47
CA GLY A 207 20.46 -10.42 5.51
C GLY A 207 21.57 -11.34 4.99
N THR A 208 22.42 -10.82 4.11
CA THR A 208 23.60 -11.54 3.60
C THR A 208 24.75 -11.43 4.60
N GLY A 209 25.57 -12.48 4.76
CA GLY A 209 26.81 -12.41 5.55
C GLY A 209 26.78 -12.95 6.99
N GLY A 210 25.92 -13.92 7.32
CA GLY A 210 26.03 -14.68 8.57
C GLY A 210 25.38 -14.07 9.82
N SER A 211 24.59 -13.00 9.68
CA SER A 211 23.83 -12.41 10.80
C SER A 211 22.55 -13.16 11.18
N TYR A 212 22.12 -14.16 10.40
CA TYR A 212 20.98 -15.00 10.73
C TYR A 212 21.44 -16.31 11.37
N ASN A 213 21.07 -16.52 12.63
CA ASN A 213 21.36 -17.73 13.39
C ASN A 213 20.05 -18.50 13.66
N PRO A 214 19.72 -19.54 12.87
CA PRO A 214 18.47 -20.28 13.03
C PRO A 214 18.40 -20.99 14.38
N PRO A 215 17.19 -21.19 14.95
CA PRO A 215 17.03 -21.89 16.21
C PRO A 215 17.39 -23.39 16.10
N ILE A 216 17.55 -24.03 17.26
CA ILE A 216 17.76 -25.48 17.37
C ILE A 216 16.42 -26.21 17.52
N PHE A 217 16.33 -27.40 16.95
CA PHE A 217 15.23 -28.35 17.13
C PHE A 217 15.76 -29.76 17.48
N LEU A 218 14.84 -30.66 17.81
CA LEU A 218 15.14 -32.08 18.02
C LEU A 218 14.77 -32.88 16.77
N ASP A 219 15.72 -33.65 16.23
CA ASP A 219 15.39 -34.62 15.18
C ASP A 219 14.61 -35.83 15.74
N ALA A 220 14.20 -36.74 14.86
CA ALA A 220 13.44 -37.94 15.24
C ALA A 220 14.18 -38.78 16.31
N SER A 221 15.52 -38.78 16.28
CA SER A 221 16.40 -39.50 17.20
C SER A 221 16.75 -38.71 18.48
N ASN A 222 16.12 -37.55 18.71
CA ASN A 222 16.42 -36.63 19.82
C ASN A 222 17.80 -35.98 19.76
N ASN A 223 18.45 -35.93 18.61
CA ASN A 223 19.66 -35.13 18.47
C ASN A 223 19.30 -33.66 18.28
N LEU A 224 20.12 -32.79 18.85
CA LEU A 224 20.03 -31.35 18.61
C LEU A 224 20.50 -31.04 17.19
N LYS A 225 19.64 -30.37 16.42
CA LYS A 225 19.93 -29.92 15.06
C LYS A 225 19.59 -28.45 14.93
N GLN A 226 20.37 -27.73 14.13
CA GLN A 226 20.04 -26.36 13.76
C GLN A 226 19.18 -26.38 12.50
N TYR A 227 18.10 -25.58 12.46
CA TYR A 227 17.35 -25.41 11.22
C TYR A 227 18.25 -24.82 10.14
N SER A 228 18.03 -25.19 8.88
CA SER A 228 18.45 -24.31 7.80
C SER A 228 17.52 -23.09 7.74
N THR A 229 17.98 -21.98 7.18
CA THR A 229 17.12 -20.80 6.93
C THR A 229 15.89 -21.14 6.10
N ALA A 230 16.05 -22.06 5.15
CA ALA A 230 14.96 -22.52 4.30
C ALA A 230 13.89 -23.30 5.08
N ASP A 231 14.31 -24.22 5.94
CA ASP A 231 13.36 -25.07 6.68
C ASP A 231 12.54 -24.26 7.67
N ILE A 232 13.19 -23.41 8.48
CA ILE A 232 12.47 -22.55 9.42
C ILE A 232 11.66 -21.48 8.69
N GLY A 233 12.15 -20.98 7.55
CA GLY A 233 11.46 -20.02 6.71
C GLY A 233 10.16 -20.59 6.12
N ALA A 234 10.19 -21.83 5.63
CA ALA A 234 9.00 -22.53 5.14
C ALA A 234 7.96 -22.75 6.25
N LEU A 235 8.41 -23.16 7.44
CA LEU A 235 7.55 -23.32 8.61
C LEU A 235 6.91 -21.98 9.02
N LEU A 236 7.70 -20.91 9.11
CA LEU A 236 7.20 -19.57 9.41
C LEU A 236 6.21 -19.08 8.34
N GLN A 237 6.49 -19.32 7.06
CA GLN A 237 5.61 -18.94 5.95
C GLN A 237 4.22 -19.55 6.11
N GLU A 238 4.15 -20.85 6.36
CA GLU A 238 2.89 -21.59 6.51
C GLU A 238 2.03 -20.99 7.63
N TYR A 239 2.64 -20.81 8.81
CA TYR A 239 1.94 -20.33 9.98
C TYR A 239 1.56 -18.84 9.88
N VAL A 240 2.45 -17.99 9.34
CA VAL A 240 2.13 -16.57 9.09
C VAL A 240 0.99 -16.46 8.07
N LYS A 241 1.03 -17.22 6.96
CA LYS A 241 -0.06 -17.23 5.98
C LYS A 241 -1.39 -17.64 6.61
N ASN A 242 -1.40 -18.70 7.41
CA ASN A 242 -2.61 -19.13 8.09
C ASN A 242 -3.14 -18.04 9.05
N ALA A 243 -2.26 -17.43 9.85
CA ALA A 243 -2.64 -16.43 10.83
C ALA A 243 -3.21 -15.15 10.18
N VAL A 244 -2.57 -14.63 9.12
CA VAL A 244 -3.07 -13.41 8.43
C VAL A 244 -4.41 -13.59 7.73
N VAL A 245 -4.84 -14.82 7.50
CA VAL A 245 -6.14 -15.15 6.91
C VAL A 245 -7.17 -15.44 8.00
N ASN A 246 -6.83 -16.31 8.96
CA ASN A 246 -7.80 -16.99 9.81
C ASN A 246 -7.83 -16.48 11.26
N THR A 247 -6.72 -15.96 11.80
CA THR A 247 -6.59 -15.68 13.24
C THR A 247 -7.07 -14.28 13.58
N ALA A 248 -8.17 -14.17 14.35
CA ALA A 248 -8.66 -12.89 14.85
C ALA A 248 -7.57 -12.15 15.67
N GLY A 249 -7.50 -10.83 15.52
CA GLY A 249 -6.44 -9.97 16.06
C GLY A 249 -5.16 -9.93 15.22
N TYR A 250 -5.03 -10.80 14.20
CA TYR A 250 -3.83 -10.96 13.38
C TYR A 250 -4.13 -11.06 11.88
N ARG A 251 -5.37 -10.86 11.44
CA ARG A 251 -5.70 -10.82 10.02
C ARG A 251 -5.20 -9.51 9.42
N LEU A 252 -4.50 -9.57 8.30
CA LEU A 252 -4.05 -8.38 7.58
C LEU A 252 -5.04 -8.01 6.47
N ARG A 253 -5.51 -6.76 6.44
CA ARG A 253 -6.39 -6.23 5.40
C ARG A 253 -5.94 -4.83 4.99
N TYR A 254 -6.27 -4.41 3.79
CA TYR A 254 -6.01 -3.08 3.26
C TYR A 254 -7.32 -2.33 3.04
N ASN A 255 -7.26 -1.00 3.15
CA ASN A 255 -8.40 -0.12 2.93
C ASN A 255 -7.94 1.28 2.53
N ILE A 256 -8.90 2.06 2.04
CA ILE A 256 -8.80 3.51 1.88
C ILE A 256 -9.64 4.15 2.99
N ASP A 257 -9.01 5.03 3.77
CA ASP A 257 -9.60 5.83 4.87
C ASP A 257 -10.26 5.07 6.02
N GLY A 258 -10.17 3.75 6.04
CA GLY A 258 -10.64 2.92 7.15
C GLY A 258 -9.68 2.92 8.36
N SER A 259 -9.75 1.85 9.14
CA SER A 259 -8.91 1.64 10.31
C SER A 259 -7.50 1.16 9.94
N GLY A 260 -6.60 1.20 10.93
CA GLY A 260 -5.24 0.70 10.79
C GLY A 260 -4.20 1.80 10.56
N THR A 261 -3.04 1.38 10.09
CA THR A 261 -1.83 2.19 9.97
C THR A 261 -1.69 2.73 8.56
N LEU A 262 -1.38 4.03 8.41
CA LEU A 262 -1.05 4.64 7.11
C LEU A 262 0.17 3.96 6.47
N ARG A 263 0.11 3.70 5.17
CA ARG A 263 1.17 3.03 4.42
C ARG A 263 1.62 3.85 3.21
N GLY A 264 2.67 4.63 3.43
CA GLY A 264 3.28 5.48 2.42
C GLY A 264 2.63 6.86 2.33
N SER A 265 2.56 7.41 1.12
CA SER A 265 2.06 8.76 0.86
C SER A 265 0.53 8.83 0.96
N ALA A 266 0.02 9.90 1.54
CA ALA A 266 -1.39 10.27 1.38
C ALA A 266 -1.63 10.74 -0.06
N MET A 267 -2.76 10.34 -0.65
CA MET A 267 -3.15 10.69 -2.02
C MET A 267 -4.03 11.93 -1.97
N VAL A 268 -3.57 13.03 -2.55
CA VAL A 268 -4.23 14.34 -2.42
C VAL A 268 -4.93 14.67 -3.74
N ASN A 269 -6.21 15.04 -3.67
CA ASN A 269 -6.96 15.63 -4.77
C ASN A 269 -6.92 17.15 -4.62
N THR A 270 -6.46 17.86 -5.64
CA THR A 270 -6.34 19.31 -5.66
C THR A 270 -7.17 19.95 -6.78
N VAL A 271 -7.89 21.01 -6.44
CA VAL A 271 -8.76 21.74 -7.37
C VAL A 271 -8.44 23.23 -7.35
N LEU A 272 -8.75 23.94 -8.43
CA LEU A 272 -8.72 25.41 -8.42
C LEU A 272 -9.93 25.96 -7.66
N THR A 273 -9.74 27.09 -7.00
CA THR A 273 -10.75 27.74 -6.14
C THR A 273 -11.50 28.89 -6.83
N GLY A 274 -11.04 29.34 -7.99
CA GLY A 274 -11.76 30.30 -8.80
C GLY A 274 -12.92 29.58 -9.50
N GLY A 275 -14.13 29.82 -8.97
CA GLY A 275 -15.36 29.21 -9.44
C GLY A 275 -16.31 30.21 -10.12
N SER A 276 -15.83 31.42 -10.37
CA SER A 276 -16.57 32.51 -11.03
C SER A 276 -16.06 32.83 -12.44
N GLY A 277 -15.11 32.02 -12.93
CA GLY A 277 -14.64 32.11 -14.30
C GLY A 277 -13.69 33.28 -14.55
N ASN A 278 -12.72 33.04 -15.42
CA ASN A 278 -12.02 34.10 -16.14
C ASN A 278 -12.79 34.37 -17.43
N TYR A 279 -13.65 35.40 -17.43
CA TYR A 279 -14.40 35.83 -18.61
C TYR A 279 -13.47 36.33 -19.72
N GLN A 280 -13.57 35.71 -20.90
CA GLN A 280 -12.78 36.04 -22.07
C GLN A 280 -13.68 36.22 -23.29
N THR A 281 -13.24 37.05 -24.24
CA THR A 281 -14.00 37.37 -25.46
C THR A 281 -13.15 37.25 -26.72
N ARG A 282 -13.77 36.91 -27.85
CA ARG A 282 -13.10 36.83 -29.15
C ARG A 282 -14.03 37.19 -30.30
N LEU A 283 -13.55 38.03 -31.22
CA LEU A 283 -14.22 38.29 -32.50
C LEU A 283 -13.64 37.36 -33.56
N VAL A 284 -14.48 36.50 -34.15
CA VAL A 284 -14.03 35.52 -35.17
C VAL A 284 -14.32 35.98 -36.59
N GLY A 285 -15.36 36.78 -36.78
CA GLY A 285 -15.75 37.40 -38.04
C GLY A 285 -16.63 38.61 -37.78
N SER A 286 -17.08 39.30 -38.83
CA SER A 286 -17.73 40.61 -38.71
C SER A 286 -18.93 40.66 -37.74
N ASN A 287 -19.66 39.55 -37.58
CA ASN A 287 -20.80 39.40 -36.67
C ASN A 287 -20.73 38.07 -35.90
N ASP A 288 -19.55 37.61 -35.50
CA ASP A 288 -19.36 36.41 -34.66
C ASP A 288 -18.56 36.79 -33.42
N TYR A 289 -19.28 37.34 -32.44
CA TYR A 289 -18.76 37.71 -31.13
C TYR A 289 -18.92 36.52 -30.20
N ARG A 290 -17.81 36.04 -29.65
CA ARG A 290 -17.79 34.91 -28.72
C ARG A 290 -17.35 35.34 -27.34
N ALA A 291 -17.92 34.71 -26.33
CA ALA A 291 -17.48 34.83 -24.95
C ALA A 291 -17.48 33.45 -24.28
N GLN A 292 -16.55 33.24 -23.36
CA GLN A 292 -16.42 31.99 -22.60
C GLN A 292 -15.73 32.28 -21.28
N GLU A 293 -16.12 31.54 -20.25
CA GLU A 293 -15.48 31.63 -18.94
C GLU A 293 -14.59 30.41 -18.70
N PHE A 294 -13.33 30.67 -18.37
CA PHE A 294 -12.32 29.65 -18.14
C PHE A 294 -12.08 29.40 -16.65
N PRO A 295 -11.64 28.20 -16.22
CA PRO A 295 -11.24 27.98 -14.84
C PRO A 295 -10.15 28.95 -14.37
N ASP A 296 -10.23 29.41 -13.13
CA ASP A 296 -9.32 30.41 -12.57
C ASP A 296 -9.02 30.17 -11.08
N GLY A 297 -8.33 31.12 -10.43
CA GLY A 297 -7.99 31.06 -9.00
C GLY A 297 -6.77 30.20 -8.65
N THR A 298 -6.64 29.85 -7.37
CA THR A 298 -5.45 29.15 -6.84
C THR A 298 -5.74 27.70 -6.45
N PRO A 299 -4.76 26.80 -6.54
CA PRO A 299 -4.90 25.41 -6.09
C PRO A 299 -5.22 25.29 -4.60
N ALA A 300 -6.15 24.40 -4.25
CA ALA A 300 -6.44 24.00 -2.89
C ALA A 300 -6.72 22.48 -2.82
N THR A 301 -6.51 21.88 -1.64
CA THR A 301 -6.87 20.48 -1.40
C THR A 301 -8.38 20.33 -1.30
N ALA A 302 -8.97 19.55 -2.20
CA ALA A 302 -10.38 19.17 -2.14
C ALA A 302 -10.58 17.98 -1.21
N ASN A 303 -9.71 16.96 -1.31
CA ASN A 303 -9.77 15.75 -0.49
C ASN A 303 -8.36 15.16 -0.28
N THR A 304 -8.23 14.30 0.72
CA THR A 304 -7.04 13.49 0.96
C THR A 304 -7.44 12.08 1.33
N TYR A 305 -6.87 11.10 0.63
CA TYR A 305 -7.14 9.67 0.81
C TYR A 305 -5.92 8.98 1.42
N SER A 306 -6.16 8.13 2.42
CA SER A 306 -5.14 7.40 3.15
C SER A 306 -5.23 5.91 2.85
N PHE A 307 -4.22 5.35 2.20
CA PHE A 307 -4.09 3.90 2.08
C PHE A 307 -3.53 3.31 3.37
N LYS A 308 -4.26 2.35 3.96
CA LYS A 308 -3.94 1.79 5.28
C LYS A 308 -3.90 0.27 5.27
N ILE A 309 -3.06 -0.27 6.17
CA ILE A 309 -3.07 -1.67 6.56
C ILE A 309 -3.70 -1.82 7.94
N ALA A 310 -4.67 -2.72 8.06
CA ALA A 310 -5.34 -3.06 9.30
C ALA A 310 -4.92 -4.47 9.74
N LYS A 311 -4.65 -4.60 11.04
CA LYS A 311 -4.50 -5.89 11.73
C LYS A 311 -5.73 -6.07 12.64
N SER A 312 -6.52 -7.12 12.42
CA SER A 312 -7.83 -7.31 13.09
C SER A 312 -8.19 -8.77 13.33
#